data_AF-A0A355FWJ3-F1
#
_entry.id   AF-A0A355FWJ3-F1
#
_cell.length_a   1.000
_cell.length_b   1.000
_cell.length_c   1.000
_cell.angle_alpha   90.00
_cell.angle_beta   90.00
_cell.angle_gamma   90.00
#
_symmetry.space_group_name_H-M   'P 1'
#
loop_
_entity.id
_entity.type
_entity.pdbx_description
1 polymer ?
#
loop_
_entity_poly.entity_id
_entity_poly.type
_entity_poly.pdbx_seq_one_letter_code
_entity_poly.pdbx_strand_id
1 'polypeptide(L)'
;MPAHPIHLLIFGVVLTTAFGCRPDEFVYSDNPVPHYDEISTILVKNYVNRMYIDLIGREPTDTEMDRDVVLLEGDTLSPEVRLAVINTLVSGTDSLDGTTYRTLYYEKLYTDLKARFLEGASDAVLNERYGLARSMAVNDSLNGNWAGYSMNQARAERFLAVLECPVDMELQEIDV
;
A
#
# COMPACT_ATOMS: atom_id res chain seq x y z
N MET A 1 68.54 19.12 45.21
CA MET A 1 68.64 18.01 44.22
C MET A 1 68.40 18.61 42.84
N PRO A 2 69.39 18.60 41.92
CA PRO A 2 69.20 19.22 40.61
C PRO A 2 68.23 18.38 39.78
N ALA A 3 67.19 19.01 39.23
CA ALA A 3 66.27 18.35 38.31
C ALA A 3 67.05 17.86 37.08
N HIS A 4 66.95 16.57 36.78
CA HIS A 4 67.63 15.96 35.64
C HIS A 4 67.16 16.60 34.31
N PRO A 5 68.05 16.82 33.33
CA PRO A 5 67.77 17.58 32.10
C PRO A 5 66.64 17.01 31.24
N ILE A 6 66.32 15.72 31.43
CA ILE A 6 65.22 15.01 30.75
C ILE A 6 63.84 15.53 31.20
N HIS A 7 63.67 15.89 32.48
CA HIS A 7 62.40 16.40 32.98
C HIS A 7 62.11 17.83 32.49
N LEU A 8 63.16 18.65 32.28
CA LEU A 8 63.03 19.98 31.70
C LEU A 8 62.62 19.92 30.23
N LEU A 9 63.15 18.94 29.48
CA LEU A 9 62.79 18.68 28.08
C LEU A 9 61.34 18.17 27.94
N ILE A 10 60.92 17.23 28.79
CA ILE A 10 59.54 16.72 28.79
C ILE A 10 58.56 17.83 29.17
N PHE A 11 58.88 18.65 30.17
CA PHE A 11 58.04 19.78 30.56
C PHE A 11 57.95 20.83 29.44
N GLY A 12 59.04 21.08 28.71
CA GLY A 12 59.04 21.98 27.55
C GLY A 12 58.17 21.48 26.38
N VAL A 13 58.18 20.18 26.08
CA VAL A 13 57.37 19.58 24.99
C VAL A 13 55.88 19.54 25.34
N VAL A 14 55.53 19.32 26.61
CA VAL A 14 54.13 19.39 27.07
C VAL A 14 53.60 20.82 26.99
N LEU A 15 54.45 21.82 27.26
CA LEU A 15 54.04 23.22 27.18
C LEU A 15 53.77 23.68 25.75
N THR A 16 54.52 23.20 24.75
CA THR A 16 54.33 23.62 23.34
C THR A 16 53.09 23.02 22.69
N THR A 17 52.58 21.88 23.16
CA THR A 17 51.36 21.26 22.63
C THR A 17 50.07 21.83 23.23
N ALA A 18 50.15 22.49 24.39
CA ALA A 18 48.99 23.09 25.07
C ALA A 18 48.55 24.46 24.49
N PHE A 19 49.43 25.13 23.74
CA PHE A 19 49.17 26.48 23.17
C PHE A 19 49.00 26.47 21.64
N GLY A 20 48.55 25.36 21.05
CA GLY A 20 48.21 25.30 19.64
C GLY A 20 47.05 26.24 19.29
N CYS A 21 47.15 26.91 18.13
CA CYS A 21 46.09 27.73 17.56
C CYS A 21 44.85 26.84 17.34
N ARG A 22 43.73 27.16 18.00
CA ARG A 22 42.44 26.53 17.71
C ARG A 22 41.79 27.34 16.58
N PRO A 23 41.25 26.70 15.53
CA PRO A 23 40.48 27.44 14.53
C PRO A 23 39.33 28.16 15.23
N ASP A 24 39.15 29.44 14.94
CA ASP A 24 38.03 30.21 15.47
C ASP A 24 36.72 29.61 14.94
N GLU A 25 35.84 29.20 15.85
CA GLU A 25 34.53 28.68 15.52
C GLU A 25 33.61 29.86 15.18
N PHE A 26 33.40 30.09 13.88
CA PHE A 26 32.46 31.10 13.41
C PHE A 26 31.02 30.57 13.55
N VAL A 27 30.39 30.87 14.68
CA VAL A 27 28.95 30.63 14.90
C VAL A 27 28.19 31.91 14.62
N TYR A 28 27.30 31.89 13.63
CA TYR A 28 26.36 32.98 13.37
C TYR A 28 25.19 32.88 14.36
N SER A 29 25.15 33.75 15.36
CA SER A 29 24.07 33.78 16.36
C SER A 29 22.71 34.22 15.81
N ASP A 30 22.72 34.98 14.70
CA ASP A 30 21.53 35.49 14.00
C ASP A 30 21.29 34.74 12.68
N ASN A 31 21.25 33.40 12.73
CA ASN A 31 20.78 32.58 11.61
C ASN A 31 19.64 31.66 12.06
N PRO A 32 18.44 32.20 12.32
CA PRO A 32 17.29 31.36 12.61
C PRO A 32 17.05 30.44 11.41
N VAL A 33 17.01 29.13 11.66
CA VAL A 33 16.66 28.15 10.64
C VAL A 33 15.25 28.49 10.13
N PRO A 34 15.04 28.62 8.81
CA PRO A 34 13.71 28.84 8.26
C PRO A 34 12.76 27.75 8.76
N HIS A 35 11.60 28.16 9.28
CA HIS A 35 10.57 27.21 9.69
C HIS A 35 9.96 26.57 8.43
N TYR A 36 9.98 25.25 8.37
CA TYR A 36 9.38 24.48 7.28
C TYR A 36 8.13 23.78 7.81
N ASP A 37 6.97 24.32 7.47
CA ASP A 37 5.65 23.80 7.86
C ASP A 37 4.99 22.96 6.77
N GLU A 38 5.67 22.80 5.63
CA GLU A 38 5.13 22.08 4.49
C GLU A 38 5.32 20.57 4.63
N ILE A 39 4.45 19.81 3.97
CA ILE A 39 4.59 18.36 3.85
C ILE A 39 5.53 18.10 2.69
N SER A 40 6.59 17.32 2.90
CA SER A 40 7.55 17.05 1.83
C SER A 40 6.89 16.31 0.66
N THR A 41 7.21 16.71 -0.57
CA THR A 41 6.69 16.07 -1.79
C THR A 41 6.97 14.57 -1.83
N ILE A 42 8.07 14.11 -1.24
CA ILE A 42 8.37 12.66 -1.12
C ILE A 42 7.32 11.94 -0.27
N LEU A 43 6.87 12.55 0.84
CA LEU A 43 5.79 12.00 1.65
C LEU A 43 4.47 11.97 0.88
N VAL A 44 4.17 13.01 0.10
CA VAL A 44 2.96 13.05 -0.75
C VAL A 44 3.01 11.96 -1.82
N LYS A 45 4.15 11.79 -2.51
CA LYS A 45 4.35 10.71 -3.50
C LYS A 45 4.15 9.32 -2.89
N ASN A 46 4.71 9.09 -1.70
CA ASN A 46 4.52 7.83 -0.98
C ASN A 46 3.06 7.61 -0.58
N TYR A 47 2.36 8.67 -0.18
CA TYR A 47 0.94 8.62 0.14
C TYR A 47 0.09 8.26 -1.09
N VAL A 48 0.35 8.91 -2.24
CA VAL A 48 -0.30 8.57 -3.53
C VAL A 48 -0.02 7.12 -3.91
N ASN A 49 1.25 6.68 -3.84
CA ASN A 49 1.59 5.30 -4.17
C ASN A 49 0.82 4.30 -3.29
N ARG A 50 0.75 4.55 -1.98
CA ARG A 50 -0.04 3.72 -1.06
C ARG A 50 -1.53 3.70 -1.42
N MET A 51 -2.13 4.84 -1.75
CA MET A 51 -3.55 4.86 -2.14
C MET A 51 -3.82 3.98 -3.36
N TYR A 52 -2.96 4.03 -4.38
CA TYR A 52 -3.12 3.22 -5.59
C TYR A 52 -2.93 1.72 -5.29
N ILE A 53 -1.87 1.35 -4.57
CA ILE A 53 -1.61 -0.05 -4.23
C ILE A 53 -2.73 -0.62 -3.34
N ASP A 54 -3.16 0.14 -2.32
CA ASP A 54 -4.14 -0.33 -1.35
C ASP A 54 -5.54 -0.41 -1.97
N LEU A 55 -5.91 0.52 -2.87
CA LEU A 55 -7.26 0.56 -3.46
C LEU A 55 -7.40 -0.24 -4.74
N ILE A 56 -6.41 -0.23 -5.64
CA ILE A 56 -6.52 -0.85 -6.97
C ILE A 56 -5.41 -1.87 -7.27
N GLY A 57 -4.51 -2.14 -6.31
CA GLY A 57 -3.54 -3.23 -6.41
C GLY A 57 -2.35 -2.99 -7.35
N ARG A 58 -2.14 -1.77 -7.84
CA ARG A 58 -1.00 -1.40 -8.68
C ARG A 58 -0.40 -0.06 -8.27
N GLU A 59 0.81 0.23 -8.75
CA GLU A 59 1.42 1.55 -8.63
C GLU A 59 0.75 2.54 -9.61
N PRO A 60 0.74 3.85 -9.31
CA PRO A 60 0.34 4.86 -10.26
C PRO A 60 1.35 4.96 -11.40
N THR A 61 0.89 5.30 -12.60
CA THR A 61 1.78 5.74 -13.68
C THR A 61 2.39 7.11 -13.37
N ASP A 62 3.44 7.49 -14.09
CA ASP A 62 4.07 8.81 -13.92
C ASP A 62 3.05 9.95 -14.05
N THR A 63 2.15 9.87 -15.04
CA THR A 63 1.09 10.86 -15.27
C THR A 63 0.09 10.90 -14.10
N GLU A 64 -0.31 9.74 -13.59
CA GLU A 64 -1.22 9.64 -12.44
C GLU A 64 -0.58 10.19 -11.16
N MET A 65 0.69 9.84 -10.92
CA MET A 65 1.49 10.32 -9.79
C MET A 65 1.62 11.85 -9.83
N ASP A 66 2.06 12.41 -10.95
CA ASP A 66 2.25 13.85 -11.10
C ASP A 66 0.91 14.60 -10.95
N ARG A 67 -0.17 14.09 -11.55
CA ARG A 67 -1.52 14.65 -11.43
C ARG A 67 -1.99 14.70 -9.98
N ASP A 68 -1.93 13.59 -9.26
CA ASP A 68 -2.49 13.50 -7.90
C ASP A 68 -1.61 14.19 -6.86
N VAL A 69 -0.28 14.21 -7.03
CA VAL A 69 0.62 14.99 -6.16
C VAL A 69 0.32 16.47 -6.28
N VAL A 70 0.23 17.01 -7.51
CA VAL A 70 -0.09 18.42 -7.75
C VAL A 70 -1.46 18.77 -7.15
N LEU A 71 -2.44 17.89 -7.33
CA LEU A 71 -3.78 18.07 -6.78
C LEU A 71 -3.76 18.14 -5.25
N LEU A 72 -3.07 17.20 -4.59
CA LEU A 72 -2.98 17.12 -3.13
C LEU A 72 -2.21 18.29 -2.51
N GLU A 73 -1.07 18.66 -3.09
CA GLU A 73 -0.25 19.78 -2.61
C GLU A 73 -0.98 21.12 -2.80
N GLY A 74 -1.75 21.26 -3.89
CA GLY A 74 -2.51 22.48 -4.20
C GLY A 74 -3.57 22.87 -3.16
N ASP A 75 -4.02 21.93 -2.32
CA ASP A 75 -4.97 22.17 -1.22
C ASP A 75 -4.48 21.63 0.12
N THR A 76 -3.15 21.58 0.31
CA THR A 76 -2.51 21.19 1.59
C THR A 76 -3.04 19.85 2.15
N LEU A 77 -3.32 18.88 1.28
CA LEU A 77 -3.83 17.55 1.62
C LEU A 77 -5.15 17.58 2.43
N SER A 78 -6.05 18.52 2.12
CA SER A 78 -7.37 18.60 2.74
C SER A 78 -8.11 17.25 2.70
N PRO A 79 -8.97 16.95 3.70
CA PRO A 79 -9.87 15.79 3.64
C PRO A 79 -10.64 15.70 2.32
N GLU A 80 -11.08 16.84 1.78
CA GLU A 80 -11.89 16.96 0.58
C GLU A 80 -11.12 16.51 -0.66
N VAL A 81 -9.89 16.97 -0.84
CA VAL A 81 -9.07 16.59 -2.00
C VAL A 81 -8.61 15.13 -1.90
N ARG A 82 -8.28 14.65 -0.70
CA ARG A 82 -7.99 13.22 -0.49
C ARG A 82 -9.18 12.35 -0.88
N LEU A 83 -10.39 12.75 -0.48
CA LEU A 83 -11.61 12.04 -0.85
C LEU A 83 -11.86 12.08 -2.36
N ALA A 84 -11.52 13.18 -3.04
CA ALA A 84 -11.64 13.28 -4.50
C ALA A 84 -10.73 12.26 -5.22
N VAL A 85 -9.47 12.10 -4.78
CA VAL A 85 -8.56 11.07 -5.31
C VAL A 85 -9.11 9.67 -5.04
N ILE A 86 -9.56 9.40 -3.81
CA ILE A 86 -10.17 8.11 -3.44
C ILE A 86 -11.39 7.81 -4.32
N ASN A 87 -12.30 8.76 -4.50
CA ASN A 87 -13.49 8.57 -5.33
C ASN A 87 -13.13 8.30 -6.79
N THR A 88 -12.06 8.90 -7.30
CA THR A 88 -11.54 8.61 -8.64
C THR A 88 -11.08 7.16 -8.75
N LEU A 89 -10.36 6.64 -7.74
CA LEU A 89 -9.89 5.26 -7.72
C LEU A 89 -11.01 4.23 -7.50
N VAL A 90 -12.03 4.57 -6.72
CA VAL A 90 -13.15 3.66 -6.39
C VAL A 90 -14.20 3.62 -7.50
N SER A 91 -14.54 4.76 -8.09
CA SER A 91 -15.68 4.90 -9.01
C SER A 91 -15.31 5.31 -10.43
N GLY A 92 -14.04 5.64 -10.67
CA GLY A 92 -13.57 6.13 -11.96
C GLY A 92 -13.70 5.08 -13.06
N THR A 93 -14.26 5.51 -14.19
CA THR A 93 -14.39 4.69 -15.41
C THR A 93 -13.26 4.91 -16.40
N ASP A 94 -12.31 5.80 -16.08
CA ASP A 94 -11.15 6.04 -16.91
C ASP A 94 -10.34 4.75 -17.06
N SER A 95 -9.88 4.50 -18.28
CA SER A 95 -9.14 3.30 -18.62
C SER A 95 -7.80 3.67 -19.24
N LEU A 96 -6.72 3.17 -18.65
CA LEU A 96 -5.38 3.25 -19.24
C LEU A 96 -5.09 2.03 -20.13
N ASP A 97 -5.48 0.83 -19.70
CA ASP A 97 -5.09 -0.45 -20.32
C ASP A 97 -6.28 -1.35 -20.69
N GLY A 98 -7.45 -0.75 -20.91
CA GLY A 98 -8.70 -1.48 -21.18
C GLY A 98 -9.46 -1.93 -19.93
N THR A 99 -8.85 -1.82 -18.74
CA THR A 99 -9.51 -1.95 -17.43
C THR A 99 -9.79 -0.56 -16.84
N THR A 100 -10.88 -0.42 -16.10
CA THR A 100 -11.24 0.83 -15.41
C THR A 100 -10.75 0.83 -13.97
N TYR A 101 -10.58 2.01 -13.36
CA TYR A 101 -10.26 2.08 -11.92
C TYR A 101 -11.28 1.34 -11.07
N ARG A 102 -12.57 1.49 -11.38
CA ARG A 102 -13.65 0.78 -10.71
C ARG A 102 -13.50 -0.74 -10.78
N THR A 103 -13.20 -1.29 -11.96
CA THR A 103 -12.96 -2.73 -12.14
C THR A 103 -11.77 -3.19 -11.28
N LEU A 104 -10.65 -2.46 -11.33
CA LEU A 104 -9.45 -2.78 -10.54
C LEU A 104 -9.73 -2.71 -9.03
N TYR A 105 -10.55 -1.76 -8.58
CA TYR A 105 -10.96 -1.66 -7.18
C TYR A 105 -11.70 -2.91 -6.71
N TYR A 106 -12.68 -3.39 -7.48
CA TYR A 106 -13.43 -4.60 -7.11
C TYR A 106 -12.58 -5.87 -7.21
N GLU A 107 -11.66 -5.97 -8.17
CA GLU A 107 -10.69 -7.06 -8.25
C GLU A 107 -9.74 -7.08 -7.03
N LYS A 108 -9.29 -5.90 -6.60
CA LYS A 108 -8.44 -5.74 -5.42
C LYS A 108 -9.18 -6.11 -4.15
N LEU A 109 -10.40 -5.62 -3.99
CA LEU A 109 -11.28 -5.97 -2.86
C LEU A 109 -11.51 -7.49 -2.79
N TYR A 110 -11.86 -8.11 -3.92
CA TYR A 110 -12.02 -9.56 -4.02
C TYR A 110 -10.76 -10.31 -3.60
N THR A 111 -9.59 -9.90 -4.10
CA THR A 111 -8.31 -10.54 -3.79
C THR A 111 -7.96 -10.42 -2.30
N ASP A 112 -8.17 -9.25 -1.70
CA ASP A 112 -7.89 -9.03 -0.28
C ASP A 112 -8.83 -9.81 0.65
N LEU A 113 -10.12 -9.87 0.30
CA LEU A 113 -11.09 -10.66 1.06
C LEU A 113 -10.79 -12.15 0.93
N LYS A 114 -10.43 -12.65 -0.25
CA LYS A 114 -9.96 -14.04 -0.41
C LYS A 114 -8.70 -14.33 0.40
N ALA A 115 -7.74 -13.40 0.43
CA ALA A 115 -6.53 -13.57 1.22
C ALA A 115 -6.86 -13.70 2.72
N ARG A 116 -7.81 -12.91 3.22
CA ARG A 116 -8.21 -12.90 4.64
C ARG A 116 -9.08 -14.07 5.04
N PHE A 117 -10.06 -14.44 4.21
CA PHE A 117 -11.12 -15.38 4.58
C PHE A 117 -10.96 -16.77 3.97
N LEU A 118 -10.20 -16.89 2.88
CA LEU A 118 -10.01 -18.14 2.14
C LEU A 118 -8.52 -18.52 2.00
N GLU A 119 -7.66 -17.99 2.88
CA GLU A 119 -6.21 -18.27 2.89
C GLU A 119 -5.53 -17.99 1.55
N GLY A 120 -6.07 -17.06 0.76
CA GLY A 120 -5.55 -16.73 -0.56
C GLY A 120 -5.78 -17.82 -1.62
N ALA A 121 -6.84 -18.62 -1.46
CA ALA A 121 -7.23 -19.62 -2.46
C ALA A 121 -7.31 -19.00 -3.87
N SER A 122 -6.69 -19.66 -4.84
CA SER A 122 -6.75 -19.24 -6.25
C SER A 122 -8.11 -19.56 -6.86
N ASP A 123 -8.47 -18.82 -7.90
CA ASP A 123 -9.73 -19.06 -8.61
C ASP A 123 -9.76 -20.45 -9.26
N ALA A 124 -8.60 -21.00 -9.62
CA ALA A 124 -8.48 -22.38 -10.10
C ALA A 124 -8.92 -23.40 -9.04
N VAL A 125 -8.50 -23.23 -7.79
CA VAL A 125 -8.90 -24.12 -6.68
C VAL A 125 -10.40 -23.98 -6.38
N LEU A 126 -10.94 -22.76 -6.41
CA LEU A 126 -12.37 -22.53 -6.23
C LEU A 126 -13.19 -23.17 -7.36
N ASN A 127 -12.76 -23.03 -8.61
CA ASN A 127 -13.39 -23.66 -9.77
C ASN A 127 -13.34 -25.19 -9.70
N GLU A 128 -12.21 -25.77 -9.28
CA GLU A 128 -12.09 -27.21 -9.07
C GLU A 128 -13.12 -27.69 -8.03
N ARG A 129 -13.19 -27.02 -6.87
CA ARG A 129 -14.13 -27.37 -5.79
C ARG A 129 -15.58 -27.21 -6.23
N TYR A 130 -15.89 -26.17 -7.00
CA TYR A 130 -17.19 -25.98 -7.64
C TYR A 130 -17.54 -27.16 -8.56
N GLY A 131 -16.64 -27.52 -9.48
CA GLY A 131 -16.84 -28.61 -10.43
C GLY A 131 -17.05 -29.97 -9.74
N LEU A 132 -16.27 -30.26 -8.69
CA LEU A 132 -16.42 -31.47 -7.89
C LEU A 132 -17.78 -31.51 -7.19
N ALA A 133 -18.18 -30.42 -6.53
CA ALA A 133 -19.48 -30.35 -5.84
C ALA A 133 -20.65 -30.51 -6.82
N ARG A 134 -20.57 -29.86 -7.99
CA ARG A 134 -21.59 -29.96 -9.04
C ARG A 134 -21.68 -31.37 -9.62
N SER A 135 -20.55 -32.02 -9.85
CA SER A 135 -20.49 -33.41 -10.34
C SER A 135 -21.13 -34.39 -9.35
N MET A 136 -20.82 -34.25 -8.05
CA MET A 136 -21.44 -35.05 -6.99
C MET A 136 -22.95 -34.83 -6.92
N ALA A 137 -23.42 -33.59 -7.03
CA ALA A 137 -24.86 -33.29 -7.06
C ALA A 137 -25.55 -34.02 -8.23
N VAL A 138 -24.98 -33.96 -9.44
CA VAL A 138 -25.53 -34.68 -10.60
C VAL A 138 -25.56 -36.18 -10.34
N ASN A 139 -24.49 -36.77 -9.79
CA ASN A 139 -24.46 -38.20 -9.46
C ASN A 139 -25.52 -38.58 -8.41
N ASP A 140 -25.70 -37.78 -7.37
CA ASP A 140 -26.74 -37.96 -6.36
C ASP A 140 -28.15 -37.94 -6.98
N SER A 141 -28.40 -37.00 -7.90
CA SER A 141 -29.67 -36.93 -8.63
C SER A 141 -29.92 -38.18 -9.49
N LEU A 142 -28.90 -38.68 -10.19
CA LEU A 142 -29.01 -39.91 -11.00
C LEU A 142 -29.28 -41.15 -10.15
N ASN A 143 -28.77 -41.18 -8.91
CA ASN A 143 -28.99 -42.27 -7.97
C ASN A 143 -30.26 -42.09 -7.10
N GLY A 144 -31.03 -41.01 -7.30
CA GLY A 144 -32.24 -40.72 -6.51
C GLY A 144 -31.98 -40.22 -5.09
N ASN A 145 -30.74 -39.84 -4.75
CA ASN A 145 -30.35 -39.27 -3.47
C ASN A 145 -30.61 -37.75 -3.44
N TRP A 146 -31.86 -37.34 -3.29
CA TRP A 146 -32.24 -35.91 -3.34
C TRP A 146 -31.69 -35.08 -2.18
N ALA A 147 -31.47 -35.69 -1.01
CA ALA A 147 -30.84 -35.02 0.12
C ALA A 147 -29.37 -34.67 -0.18
N GLY A 148 -28.60 -35.64 -0.72
CA GLY A 148 -27.23 -35.41 -1.17
C GLY A 148 -27.14 -34.37 -2.29
N TYR A 149 -28.05 -34.46 -3.28
CA TYR A 149 -28.17 -33.47 -4.35
C TYR A 149 -28.31 -32.05 -3.80
N SER A 150 -29.26 -31.82 -2.89
CA SER A 150 -29.50 -30.49 -2.31
C SER A 150 -28.27 -29.96 -1.56
N MET A 151 -27.59 -30.81 -0.77
CA MET A 151 -26.39 -30.40 -0.03
C MET A 151 -25.21 -30.06 -0.95
N ASN A 152 -24.96 -30.90 -1.97
CA ASN A 152 -23.88 -30.69 -2.93
C ASN A 152 -24.16 -29.50 -3.85
N GLN A 153 -25.42 -29.28 -4.20
CA GLN A 153 -25.86 -28.12 -4.95
C GLN A 153 -25.63 -26.82 -4.18
N ALA A 154 -26.08 -26.74 -2.93
CA ALA A 154 -25.84 -25.57 -2.07
C ALA A 154 -24.34 -25.31 -1.85
N ARG A 155 -23.51 -26.37 -1.80
CA ARG A 155 -22.05 -26.24 -1.73
C ARG A 155 -21.47 -25.65 -3.02
N ALA A 156 -21.91 -26.12 -4.18
CA ALA A 156 -21.45 -25.61 -5.47
C ALA A 156 -21.81 -24.12 -5.62
N GLU A 157 -23.03 -23.74 -5.26
CA GLU A 157 -23.51 -22.35 -5.30
C GLU A 157 -22.65 -21.41 -4.44
N ARG A 158 -22.18 -21.86 -3.27
CA ARG A 158 -21.27 -21.05 -2.44
C ARG A 158 -19.94 -20.76 -3.12
N PHE A 159 -19.37 -21.73 -3.83
CA PHE A 159 -18.11 -21.49 -4.56
C PHE A 159 -18.32 -20.58 -5.77
N LEU A 160 -19.43 -20.76 -6.47
CA LEU A 160 -19.80 -19.92 -7.61
C LEU A 160 -20.03 -18.47 -7.18
N ALA A 161 -20.79 -18.25 -6.11
CA ALA A 161 -21.03 -16.92 -5.56
C ALA A 161 -19.73 -16.16 -5.22
N VAL A 162 -18.71 -16.86 -4.71
CA VAL A 162 -17.40 -16.23 -4.47
C VAL A 162 -16.71 -15.85 -5.79
N LEU A 163 -16.76 -16.73 -6.80
CA LEU A 163 -16.13 -16.49 -8.10
C LEU A 163 -16.79 -15.33 -8.88
N GLU A 164 -18.09 -15.13 -8.70
CA GLU A 164 -18.88 -14.09 -9.39
C GLU A 164 -18.82 -12.72 -8.70
N CYS A 165 -18.41 -12.67 -7.42
CA CYS A 165 -18.34 -11.45 -6.60
C CYS A 165 -17.75 -10.21 -7.30
N PRO A 166 -16.60 -10.26 -8.02
CA PRO A 166 -16.04 -9.06 -8.67
C PRO A 166 -17.01 -8.43 -9.67
N VAL A 167 -17.68 -9.26 -10.47
CA VAL A 167 -18.62 -8.82 -11.51
C VAL A 167 -19.91 -8.32 -10.86
N ASP A 168 -20.43 -9.05 -9.87
CA ASP A 168 -21.67 -8.72 -9.18
C ASP A 168 -21.53 -7.39 -8.41
N MET A 169 -20.38 -7.14 -7.79
CA MET A 169 -20.10 -5.85 -7.13
C MET A 169 -20.01 -4.70 -8.12
N GLU A 170 -19.39 -4.92 -9.30
CA GLU A 170 -19.34 -3.90 -10.34
C GLU A 170 -20.72 -3.57 -10.93
N LEU A 171 -21.58 -4.58 -11.06
CA LEU A 171 -22.96 -4.44 -11.52
C LEU A 171 -23.92 -3.95 -10.42
N GLN A 172 -23.43 -3.75 -9.19
CA GLN A 172 -24.23 -3.38 -8.01
C GLN A 172 -25.35 -4.40 -7.69
N GLU A 173 -25.12 -5.66 -8.03
CA GLU A 173 -26.00 -6.79 -7.68
C GLU A 173 -25.80 -7.24 -6.22
N ILE A 174 -24.70 -6.80 -5.61
CA ILE A 174 -24.40 -6.94 -4.19
C ILE A 174 -24.31 -5.54 -3.58
N ASP A 175 -25.14 -5.26 -2.58
CA ASP A 175 -25.05 -4.05 -1.76
C ASP A 175 -23.88 -4.22 -0.77
N VAL A 176 -22.91 -3.30 -0.78
CA VAL A 176 -21.64 -3.40 -0.03
C VAL A 176 -21.61 -2.41 1.12
#